data_AF-A0A484MCD5-F1
#
_entry.id   AF-A0A484MCD5-F1
#
_cell.length_a   1.000
_cell.length_b   1.000
_cell.length_c   1.000
_cell.angle_alpha   90.00
_cell.angle_beta   90.00
_cell.angle_gamma   90.00
#
_symmetry.space_group_name_H-M   'P 1'
#
loop_
_entity.id
_entity.type
_entity.pdbx_description
1 polymer ?
#
loop_
_entity_poly.entity_id
_entity_poly.type
_entity_poly.pdbx_seq_one_letter_code
_entity_poly.pdbx_strand_id
1 'polypeptide(L)'
;MSAESASAIPKGQVDLLDSINWPEVECLNQKTNRPISYALKQGYREDDGLSLVSDTDEQLLIYIPFKHAVKLHSIVVKGPKEEGPKTVKVFANKEHMGFRRVSNL
;
A
#
# COMPACT_ATOMS: atom_id res chain seq x y z
N MET A 1 16.92 -13.85 8.71
CA MET A 1 17.58 -13.46 7.45
C MET A 1 16.88 -12.21 6.96
N SER A 2 17.55 -11.08 7.05
CA SER A 2 16.98 -9.78 6.71
C SER A 2 16.88 -9.70 5.19
N ALA A 3 15.66 -9.65 4.66
CA ALA A 3 15.45 -9.42 3.24
C ALA A 3 15.91 -7.98 2.93
N GLU A 4 16.84 -7.87 1.99
CA GLU A 4 17.37 -6.61 1.49
C GLU A 4 16.35 -6.07 0.47
N SER A 5 15.57 -5.05 0.83
CA SER A 5 14.59 -4.46 -0.10
C SER A 5 15.29 -3.71 -1.23
N ALA A 6 14.80 -3.91 -2.45
CA ALA A 6 15.40 -3.44 -3.71
C ALA A 6 15.39 -1.91 -3.92
N SER A 7 15.07 -1.12 -2.89
CA SER A 7 15.22 0.34 -2.88
C SER A 7 16.04 0.74 -1.66
N ALA A 8 17.26 1.21 -1.87
CA ALA A 8 18.10 1.71 -0.78
C ALA A 8 17.35 2.78 0.01
N ILE A 9 17.02 2.47 1.27
CA ILE A 9 16.32 3.41 2.15
C ILE A 9 17.28 4.59 2.41
N PRO A 10 16.88 5.84 2.12
CA PRO A 10 17.76 6.98 2.34
C PRO A 10 18.22 7.07 3.80
N LYS A 11 19.44 7.55 4.01
CA LYS A 11 20.02 7.70 5.36
C LYS A 11 19.09 8.55 6.25
N GLY A 12 18.75 8.02 7.42
CA GLY A 12 17.85 8.68 8.37
C GLY A 12 16.36 8.39 8.16
N GLN A 13 16.01 7.59 7.15
CA GLN A 13 14.68 7.04 6.96
C GLN A 13 14.66 5.56 7.33
N VAL A 14 13.45 5.03 7.58
CA VAL A 14 13.21 3.62 7.82
C VAL A 14 12.00 3.19 6.98
N ASP A 15 11.96 1.92 6.60
CA ASP A 15 10.76 1.34 6.03
C ASP A 15 9.67 1.24 7.11
N LEU A 16 8.45 1.64 6.78
CA LEU A 16 7.31 1.64 7.68
C LEU A 16 6.56 0.30 7.68
N LEU A 17 7.02 -0.71 6.94
CA LEU A 17 6.39 -2.04 6.81
C LEU A 17 6.01 -2.65 8.17
N ASP A 18 6.92 -2.63 9.15
CA ASP A 18 6.70 -3.22 10.46
C ASP A 18 5.72 -2.41 11.32
N SER A 19 5.58 -1.12 11.02
CA SER A 19 4.61 -0.23 11.64
C SER A 19 3.19 -0.44 11.11
N ILE A 20 2.98 -1.12 9.98
CA ILE A 20 1.65 -1.33 9.39
C ILE A 20 0.79 -2.23 10.30
N ASN A 21 -0.47 -1.81 10.52
CA ASN A 21 -1.50 -2.60 11.18
C ASN A 21 -2.22 -3.49 10.14
N TRP A 22 -1.60 -4.62 9.79
CA TRP A 22 -2.05 -5.52 8.71
C TRP A 22 -3.50 -6.00 8.78
N PRO A 23 -4.06 -6.37 9.94
CA PRO A 23 -5.46 -6.80 10.03
C PRO A 23 -6.48 -5.79 9.53
N GLU A 24 -6.11 -4.51 9.49
CA GLU A 24 -6.99 -3.40 9.11
C GLU A 24 -6.59 -2.77 7.77
N VAL A 25 -5.62 -3.34 7.06
CA VAL A 25 -5.28 -2.90 5.69
C VAL A 25 -6.42 -3.27 4.76
N GLU A 26 -6.91 -2.27 4.02
CA GLU A 26 -7.98 -2.45 3.05
C GLU A 26 -7.58 -1.88 1.69
N CYS A 27 -8.08 -2.49 0.62
CA CYS A 27 -7.93 -1.99 -0.73
C CYS A 27 -9.24 -2.15 -1.50
N LEU A 28 -9.77 -1.03 -2.00
CA LEU A 28 -10.98 -1.02 -2.81
C LEU A 28 -10.61 -1.03 -4.29
N ASN A 29 -11.48 -1.67 -5.09
CA ASN A 29 -11.28 -1.92 -6.51
C ASN A 29 -10.01 -2.74 -6.83
N GLN A 30 -9.46 -3.49 -5.87
CA GLN A 30 -8.40 -4.47 -6.18
C GLN A 30 -9.00 -5.68 -6.91
N LYS A 31 -8.25 -6.22 -7.86
CA LYS A 31 -8.61 -7.48 -8.52
C LYS A 31 -8.46 -8.66 -7.56
N THR A 32 -9.43 -9.56 -7.53
CA THR A 32 -9.53 -10.68 -6.57
C THR A 32 -8.26 -11.56 -6.50
N ASN A 33 -7.58 -11.77 -7.62
CA ASN A 33 -6.37 -12.60 -7.69
C ASN A 33 -5.04 -11.80 -7.61
N ARG A 34 -5.12 -10.49 -7.39
CA ARG A 34 -3.98 -9.56 -7.27
C ARG A 34 -4.12 -8.75 -5.97
N PRO A 35 -4.06 -9.40 -4.79
CA PRO A 35 -4.31 -8.74 -3.51
C PRO A 35 -3.25 -7.69 -3.18
N ILE A 36 -3.62 -6.70 -2.37
CA ILE A 36 -2.74 -5.63 -1.86
C ILE A 36 -1.43 -6.12 -1.22
N SER A 37 -1.40 -7.36 -0.70
CA SER A 37 -0.17 -7.95 -0.18
C SER A 37 0.96 -8.02 -1.21
N TYR A 38 0.63 -8.15 -2.50
CA TYR A 38 1.63 -8.16 -3.57
C TYR A 38 2.32 -6.81 -3.72
N ALA A 39 1.66 -5.69 -3.40
CA ALA A 39 2.27 -4.36 -3.46
C ALA A 39 2.95 -3.93 -2.16
N LEU A 40 2.54 -4.46 -1.00
CA LEU A 40 3.03 -3.99 0.30
C LEU A 40 3.99 -4.93 1.01
N LYS A 41 3.81 -6.26 0.94
CA LYS A 41 4.63 -7.19 1.72
C LYS A 41 6.01 -7.35 1.10
N GLN A 42 7.02 -7.32 1.96
CA GLN A 42 8.38 -7.67 1.59
C GLN A 42 8.46 -9.10 1.05
N GLY A 43 9.27 -9.28 0.01
CA GLY A 43 9.38 -10.51 -0.78
C GLY A 43 8.39 -10.55 -1.95
N TYR A 44 7.20 -9.96 -1.82
CA TYR A 44 6.22 -9.92 -2.91
C TYR A 44 6.33 -8.64 -3.74
N ARG A 45 6.48 -7.48 -3.09
CA ARG A 45 6.57 -6.19 -3.79
C ARG A 45 7.84 -6.00 -4.61
N GLU A 46 8.85 -6.84 -4.37
CA GLU A 46 10.08 -6.90 -5.15
C GLU A 46 9.97 -7.87 -6.35
N ASP A 47 8.93 -8.70 -6.43
CA ASP A 47 8.69 -9.63 -7.54
C ASP A 47 7.85 -8.96 -8.63
N ASP A 48 8.45 -8.74 -9.80
CA ASP A 48 7.78 -8.10 -10.94
C ASP A 48 6.57 -8.91 -11.49
N GLY A 49 6.44 -10.19 -11.14
CA GLY A 49 5.28 -11.03 -11.46
C GLY A 49 4.08 -10.86 -10.51
N LEU A 50 4.31 -10.24 -9.35
CA LEU A 50 3.32 -10.01 -8.29
C LEU A 50 3.03 -8.51 -8.15
N SER A 51 1.92 -8.07 -8.73
CA SER A 51 1.47 -6.68 -8.64
C SER A 51 0.05 -6.57 -8.09
N LEU A 52 -0.27 -5.40 -7.53
CA LEU A 52 -1.65 -4.98 -7.27
C LEU A 52 -2.21 -4.38 -8.56
N VAL A 53 -3.41 -4.81 -8.94
CA VAL A 53 -4.08 -4.38 -10.18
C VAL A 53 -5.52 -4.00 -9.84
N SER A 54 -6.03 -2.96 -10.49
CA SER A 54 -7.42 -2.56 -10.35
C SER A 54 -8.37 -3.48 -11.14
N ASP A 55 -9.62 -3.63 -10.69
CA ASP A 55 -10.56 -4.62 -11.24
C ASP A 55 -11.53 -4.01 -12.26
N THR A 56 -12.22 -2.93 -11.88
CA THR A 56 -13.32 -2.34 -12.66
C THR A 56 -12.87 -1.11 -13.45
N ASP A 57 -12.29 -0.14 -12.75
CA ASP A 57 -11.71 1.08 -13.33
C ASP A 57 -10.23 1.24 -12.96
N GLU A 58 -9.58 2.33 -13.38
CA GLU A 58 -8.15 2.61 -13.16
C GLU A 58 -7.80 3.08 -11.73
N GLN A 59 -8.79 3.28 -10.86
CA GLN A 59 -8.60 3.90 -9.55
C GLN A 59 -8.55 2.85 -8.44
N LEU A 60 -7.49 2.90 -7.63
CA LEU A 60 -7.38 2.11 -6.41
C LEU A 60 -7.49 3.02 -5.18
N LEU A 61 -8.26 2.58 -4.19
CA LEU A 61 -8.27 3.20 -2.88
C LEU A 61 -7.56 2.28 -1.89
N ILE A 62 -6.44 2.75 -1.34
CA ILE A 62 -5.59 1.96 -0.44
C ILE A 62 -5.62 2.60 0.94
N TYR A 63 -6.08 1.84 1.95
CA TYR A 63 -6.08 2.25 3.34
C TYR A 63 -5.03 1.45 4.12
N ILE A 64 -4.01 2.16 4.61
CA ILE A 64 -2.87 1.58 5.35
C ILE A 64 -2.84 2.20 6.75
N PRO A 65 -3.44 1.55 7.75
CA PRO A 65 -3.32 1.98 9.13
C PRO A 65 -1.95 1.58 9.71
N PHE A 66 -1.45 2.36 10.66
CA PHE A 66 -0.22 2.08 11.40
C PHE A 66 -0.53 1.72 12.86
N LYS A 67 0.23 0.81 13.45
CA LYS A 67 0.13 0.37 14.85
C LYS A 67 0.42 1.48 15.87
N HIS A 68 1.18 2.49 15.44
CA HIS A 68 1.57 3.64 16.22
C HIS A 68 1.69 4.86 15.30
N ALA A 69 1.71 6.06 15.88
CA ALA A 69 1.90 7.29 15.10
C ALA A 69 3.27 7.27 14.40
N VAL A 70 3.27 7.51 13.09
CA VAL A 70 4.48 7.61 12.26
C VAL A 70 4.55 8.97 11.58
N LYS A 71 5.76 9.41 11.24
CA LYS A 71 5.97 10.56 10.36
C LYS A 71 6.26 10.06 8.95
N LEU A 72 5.29 10.20 8.05
CA LEU A 72 5.45 9.81 6.65
C LEU A 72 6.33 10.83 5.93
N HIS A 73 7.56 10.43 5.61
CA HIS A 73 8.51 11.29 4.89
C HIS A 73 8.40 11.09 3.37
N SER A 74 8.31 9.85 2.91
CA SER A 74 8.29 9.51 1.49
C SER A 74 7.43 8.30 1.23
N ILE A 75 6.85 8.25 0.03
CA ILE A 75 6.14 7.11 -0.52
C ILE A 75 6.83 6.75 -1.83
N VAL A 76 7.12 5.47 -2.01
CA VAL A 76 7.64 4.93 -3.26
C VAL A 76 6.55 4.08 -3.90
N VAL A 77 6.21 4.39 -5.14
CA VAL A 77 5.26 3.61 -5.93
C VAL A 77 5.98 3.13 -7.19
N LYS A 78 6.03 1.82 -7.39
CA LYS A 78 6.60 1.18 -8.56
C LYS A 78 5.47 0.56 -9.38
N GLY A 79 5.53 0.74 -10.69
CA GLY A 79 4.60 0.13 -11.62
C GLY A 79 5.15 0.16 -13.04
N PRO A 80 4.53 -0.56 -13.98
CA PRO A 80 4.88 -0.48 -15.40
C PRO A 80 4.76 0.95 -15.92
N LYS A 81 5.58 1.31 -16.91
CA LYS A 81 5.62 2.68 -17.45
C LYS A 81 4.26 3.20 -17.92
N GLU A 82 3.47 2.35 -18.57
CA GLU A 82 2.19 2.72 -19.18
C GLU A 82 0.99 2.54 -18.25
N GLU A 83 1.10 1.65 -17.26
CA GLU A 83 -0.01 1.23 -16.38
C GLU A 83 0.16 1.69 -14.92
N GLY A 84 1.29 2.31 -14.58
CA GLY A 84 1.54 2.86 -13.27
C GLY A 84 0.62 4.04 -12.94
N PRO A 85 0.34 4.29 -11.65
CA PRO A 85 -0.54 5.38 -11.25
C PRO A 85 0.05 6.74 -11.62
N LYS A 86 -0.65 7.50 -12.46
CA LYS A 86 -0.24 8.85 -12.90
C LYS A 86 -0.51 9.92 -11.85
N THR A 87 -1.44 9.66 -10.93
CA THR A 87 -1.86 10.61 -9.89
C THR A 87 -2.00 9.86 -8.58
N VAL A 88 -1.33 10.36 -7.55
CA VAL A 88 -1.40 9.83 -6.19
C VAL A 88 -1.92 10.93 -5.26
N LYS A 89 -3.06 10.67 -4.60
CA LYS A 89 -3.63 11.56 -3.59
C LYS A 89 -3.45 10.93 -2.23
N VAL A 90 -2.78 11.63 -1.32
CA VAL A 90 -2.46 11.13 0.02
C VAL A 90 -3.32 11.85 1.04
N PHE A 91 -4.00 11.07 1.88
CA PHE A 91 -4.79 11.58 2.99
C PHE A 91 -4.28 10.96 4.28
N ALA A 92 -3.79 11.77 5.20
CA ALA A 92 -3.31 11.33 6.51
C ALA A 92 -4.33 11.67 7.60
N ASN A 93 -4.27 10.95 8.72
CA ASN A 93 -5.11 11.18 9.91
C ASN A 93 -6.62 11.11 9.62
N LYS A 94 -7.02 10.17 8.75
CA LYS A 94 -8.43 9.84 8.49
C LYS A 94 -8.69 8.45 9.04
N GLU A 95 -9.60 8.35 10.00
CA GLU A 95 -9.81 7.09 10.71
C GLU A 95 -10.41 6.01 9.80
N HIS A 96 -11.22 6.36 8.79
CA HIS A 96 -11.91 5.36 7.98
C HIS A 96 -12.13 5.82 6.54
N MET A 97 -11.19 5.50 5.64
CA MET A 97 -11.37 5.67 4.19
C MET A 97 -11.79 4.36 3.49
N GLY A 98 -11.89 3.24 4.23
CA GLY A 98 -12.30 1.91 3.73
C GLY A 98 -13.80 1.59 3.89
N PHE A 99 -14.19 0.34 3.65
CA PHE A 99 -15.61 -0.09 3.62
C PHE A 99 -16.27 -0.23 5.01
N ARG A 100 -15.56 -0.07 6.12
CA ARG A 100 -16.10 -0.23 7.51
C ARG A 100 -17.15 0.83 7.95
N ARG A 101 -17.92 1.38 7.01
CA ARG A 101 -19.25 1.96 7.23
C ARG A 101 -20.36 1.00 6.79
N VAL A 102 -20.46 -0.15 7.44
CA VAL A 102 -21.69 -0.98 7.40
C VAL A 102 -22.08 -1.36 8.83
N SER A 103 -22.34 -0.38 9.70
CA SER A 103 -23.00 -0.64 11.00
C SER A 103 -23.70 0.57 11.67
N ASN A 104 -23.73 1.77 11.09
CA ASN A 104 -24.44 2.91 11.69
C ASN A 104 -25.26 3.71 10.65
N LEU A 105 -26.06 2.96 9.89
CA LEU A 105 -27.39 3.38 9.42
C LEU A 105 -28.38 2.32 9.90
#